data_AF-A0A950UD45-F1
#
_entry.id   AF-A0A950UD45-F1
#
_cell.length_a   1.000
_cell.length_b   1.000
_cell.length_c   1.000
_cell.angle_alpha   90.00
_cell.angle_beta   90.00
_cell.angle_gamma   90.00
#
_symmetry.space_group_name_H-M   'P 1'
#
loop_
_entity.id
_entity.type
_entity.pdbx_description
1 polymer ?
#
loop_
_entity_poly.entity_id
_entity_poly.type
_entity_poly.pdbx_seq_one_letter_code
_entity_poly.pdbx_strand_id
1 'polypeptide(L)' 'VIGPAVNLVSRVEMAGKALGEPIVVTADFARVLGNDLRRLGPHMLRGLHEPHELFALD' A
#
# COMPACT_ATOMS: atom_id res chain seq x y z
N VAL A 1 2.48 4.56 19.11
CA VAL A 1 2.35 5.64 18.10
C VAL A 1 0.89 5.78 17.75
N ILE A 2 0.28 6.95 17.92
CA ILE A 2 -1.06 7.27 17.42
C ILE A 2 -0.88 8.42 16.43
N GLY A 3 -1.24 8.21 15.16
CA GLY A 3 -1.07 9.24 14.13
C GLY A 3 -1.50 8.80 12.73
N PRO A 4 -1.70 9.74 11.78
CA PRO A 4 -2.22 9.48 10.44
C PRO A 4 -1.47 8.39 9.66
N ALA A 5 -0.16 8.28 9.84
CA ALA A 5 0.66 7.26 9.19
C ALA A 5 0.30 5.83 9.63
N VAL A 6 0.01 5.62 10.92
CA VAL A 6 -0.42 4.30 11.44
C VAL A 6 -1.78 3.91 10.85
N ASN A 7 -2.66 4.89 10.63
CA ASN A 7 -3.95 4.66 9.97
C ASN A 7 -3.79 4.32 8.49
N LEU A 8 -2.74 4.79 7.81
CA LEU A 8 -2.49 4.42 6.42
C LEU A 8 -2.00 2.97 6.32
N VAL A 9 -1.06 2.56 7.17
CA VAL A 9 -0.51 1.19 7.17
C VAL A 9 -1.62 0.16 7.39
N SER A 10 -2.52 0.36 8.35
CA SER A 10 -3.64 -0.57 8.57
C SER A 10 -4.60 -0.64 7.37
N ARG A 11 -4.78 0.45 6.63
CA ARG A 11 -5.60 0.46 5.41
C ARG A 11 -4.92 -0.28 4.26
N VAL A 12 -3.61 -0.11 4.09
CA VAL A 12 -2.82 -0.82 3.09
C VAL A 12 -2.78 -2.32 3.40
N GLU A 13 -2.67 -2.71 4.68
CA GLU A 13 -2.71 -4.11 5.12
C GLU A 13 -4.06 -4.78 4.77
N MET A 14 -5.18 -4.09 5.01
CA MET A 14 -6.50 -4.59 4.59
C MET A 14 -6.61 -4.71 3.06
N ALA A 15 -6.06 -3.76 2.31
CA ALA A 15 -6.03 -3.83 0.85
C ALA A 15 -5.21 -5.04 0.36
N GLY A 16 -4.03 -5.28 0.95
CA GLY A 16 -3.20 -6.44 0.61
C GLY A 16 -3.91 -7.77 0.85
N LYS A 17 -4.62 -7.90 1.99
CA LYS A 17 -5.48 -9.07 2.25
C LYS A 17 -6.55 -9.29 1.18
N ALA A 18 -7.20 -8.22 0.73
CA ALA A 18 -8.23 -8.30 -0.32
C ALA A 18 -7.64 -8.67 -1.70
N LEU A 19 -6.39 -8.29 -1.95
CA LEU A 19 -5.65 -8.57 -3.19
C LEU A 19 -4.94 -9.94 -3.17
N GLY A 20 -4.86 -10.59 -2.01
CA GLY A 20 -4.14 -11.86 -1.84
C GLY A 20 -2.62 -11.69 -1.77
N GLU A 21 -2.13 -10.48 -1.51
CA GLU A 21 -0.70 -10.17 -1.49
C GLU A 21 -0.16 -10.22 -0.05
N PRO A 22 0.93 -10.96 0.21
CA PRO A 22 1.48 -11.11 1.57
C PRO A 22 2.15 -9.82 2.07
N ILE A 23 2.70 -9.02 1.16
CA ILE A 23 3.35 -7.75 1.45
C ILE A 23 2.89 -6.74 0.42
N VAL A 24 2.36 -5.61 0.89
CA VAL A 24 1.96 -4.48 0.05
C VAL A 24 2.56 -3.20 0.61
N VAL A 25 3.06 -2.36 -0.30
CA VAL A 25 3.70 -1.09 0.02
C VAL A 25 3.12 0.06 -0.81
N THR A 26 3.22 1.28 -0.29
CA THR A 26 2.79 2.50 -1.01
C THR A 26 3.88 2.98 -1.97
N ALA A 27 3.52 3.84 -2.92
CA ALA A 27 4.47 4.46 -3.85
C ALA A 27 5.69 5.11 -3.17
N ASP A 28 5.48 5.84 -2.07
CA ASP A 28 6.59 6.51 -1.37
C ASP A 28 7.59 5.50 -0.81
N PHE A 29 7.11 4.35 -0.33
CA PHE A 29 7.97 3.28 0.18
C PHE A 29 8.60 2.47 -0.97
N ALA A 30 7.88 2.26 -2.07
CA ALA A 30 8.39 1.61 -3.27
C ALA A 30 9.60 2.35 -3.86
N ARG A 31 9.58 3.69 -3.85
CA ARG A 31 10.73 4.50 -4.30
C ARG A 31 12.00 4.29 -3.47
N VAL A 32 11.87 3.85 -2.22
CA VAL A 32 13.01 3.58 -1.32
C VAL A 32 13.50 2.13 -1.43
N LEU A 33 12.59 1.18 -1.65
CA LEU A 33 12.91 -0.26 -1.74
C LEU A 33 13.63 -0.66 -3.03
N GLY A 34 13.35 -0.01 -4.16
CA GLY A 34 13.99 -0.33 -5.45
C GLY A 34 13.17 -1.27 -6.34
N ASN A 35 13.87 -2.07 -7.17
CA ASN A 35 13.33 -2.57 -8.45
C ASN A 35 12.52 -3.88 -8.39
N ASP A 36 12.54 -4.61 -7.28
CA ASP A 36 11.86 -5.92 -7.16
C ASP A 36 10.42 -5.76 -6.65
N LEU A 37 9.69 -4.83 -7.26
CA LEU A 37 8.32 -4.51 -6.89
C LEU A 37 7.38 -4.57 -8.10
N ARG A 38 6.37 -5.43 -7.99
CA ARG A 38 5.28 -5.52 -8.96
C ARG A 38 4.22 -4.48 -8.66
N ARG A 39 3.85 -3.71 -9.69
CA ARG A 39 2.80 -2.70 -9.61
C ARG A 39 1.43 -3.38 -9.53
N LEU A 40 0.66 -3.07 -8.50
CA LEU A 40 -0.73 -3.49 -8.35
C LEU A 40 -1.71 -2.43 -8.91
N GLY A 41 -1.22 -1.19 -9.05
CA GLY A 41 -1.99 -0.06 -9.58
C GLY A 41 -2.70 0.77 -8.50
N PRO A 42 -3.58 1.69 -8.92
CA PRO A 42 -4.28 2.59 -8.01
C PRO A 42 -5.44 1.90 -7.28
N HIS A 43 -5.49 2.05 -5.95
CA HIS A 43 -6.54 1.51 -5.10
C HIS A 43 -7.15 2.55 -4.16
N MET A 44 -8.48 2.52 -4.05
CA MET A 44 -9.20 3.37 -3.10
C MET A 44 -9.10 2.76 -1.70
N LEU A 45 -8.36 3.42 -0.82
CA LEU A 45 -8.25 3.02 0.57
C LEU A 45 -9.42 3.62 1.35
N ARG A 46 -10.05 2.82 2.21
CA ARG A 46 -11.20 3.25 3.03
C ARG A 46 -10.90 4.59 3.69
N GLY A 47 -11.78 5.58 3.57
CA GLY A 47 -11.65 6.87 4.26
C GLY A 47 -10.54 7.79 3.76
N LEU A 48 -9.90 7.48 2.64
CA LEU A 48 -9.08 8.42 1.87
C LEU A 48 -9.87 8.86 0.63
N HIS A 49 -9.61 10.08 0.18
CA HIS A 49 -10.33 10.69 -0.94
C HIS A 49 -9.67 10.41 -2.29
N GLU A 50 -8.39 10.02 -2.28
CA GLU A 50 -7.60 9.82 -3.48
C GLU A 50 -7.15 8.35 -3.58
N PRO A 51 -7.12 7.78 -4.80
CA PRO A 51 -6.56 6.46 -5.01
C PRO A 51 -5.05 6.48 -4.74
N HIS A 52 -4.55 5.40 -4.14
CA HIS A 52 -3.14 5.23 -3.81
C HIS A 52 -2.56 4.13 -4.68
N GLU A 53 -1.43 4.40 -5.34
CA GLU A 53 -0.68 3.38 -6.07
C GLU A 53 -0.05 2.40 -5.07
N LEU A 54 -0.35 1.11 -5.24
CA LEU A 54 0.18 0.03 -4.41
C LEU A 54 1.11 -0.89 -5.21
N PHE A 55 2.03 -1.53 -4.49
CA PHE A 55 3.05 -2.43 -5.02
C PHE A 55 3.16 -3.67 -4.12
N ALA A 56 3.43 -4.82 -4.72
CA ALA A 56 3.78 -6.06 -4.03
C ALA A 56 5.23 -6.44 -4.32
N LEU A 57 5.79 -7.33 -3.49
CA LEU A 57 7.02 -8.03 -3.84
C LEU A 57 6.73 -9.02 -4.98
N ASP A 58 7.71 -9.22 -5.87
CA ASP A 58 7.70 -10.33 -6.83
C ASP A 58 8.11 -11.66 -6.17
#